data_AF-A0A2S6X6X8-F1
#
_entry.id   AF-A0A2S6X6X8-F1
#
_cell.length_a   1.000
_cell.length_b   1.000
_cell.length_c   1.000
_cell.angle_alpha   90.00
_cell.angle_beta   90.00
_cell.angle_gamma   90.00
#
_symmetry.space_group_name_H-M   'P 1'
#
loop_
_entity.id
_entity.type
_entity.pdbx_description
1 polymer ?
#
loop_
_entity_poly.entity_id
_entity_poly.type
_entity_poly.pdbx_seq_one_letter_code
_entity_poly.pdbx_strand_id
1 'polypeptide(L)'
;MEAVAAPDGTELFFCATERPGLPDWRADFENVGGAGPDAENDGGLRIDHLSLTQPWHQFDEAALFHRAVLGLRSQGSVDVADPYGLLRSRAVSTDDGAVRIVLAVGAAPVDDTAHAQHIALATDDVVAAARDHRAAGGELLPIPANYYDDLAARHEFADGELETYRELGILYDRDAHGTFRHCYTLTVGRVFFEVVQRDGGYRGYGAANAPVRLAAQHTVRGFTGG
;
A
#
# COMPACT_ATOMS: atom_id res chain seq x y z
N MET A 1 16.92 19.71 8.95
CA MET A 1 15.68 19.15 9.52
C MET A 1 16.06 18.15 10.60
N GLU A 2 15.32 18.06 11.68
CA GLU A 2 15.54 16.99 12.67
C GLU A 2 14.87 15.71 12.18
N ALA A 3 15.59 14.59 12.27
CA ALA A 3 15.11 13.27 11.91
C ALA A 3 15.28 12.31 13.09
N VAL A 4 14.41 11.32 13.15
CA VAL A 4 14.54 10.19 14.07
C VAL A 4 14.66 8.92 13.23
N ALA A 5 15.72 8.15 13.46
CA ALA A 5 15.90 6.86 12.80
C ALA A 5 15.10 5.77 13.52
N ALA A 6 14.34 5.00 12.75
CA ALA A 6 13.75 3.74 13.18
C ALA A 6 14.83 2.63 13.28
N PRO A 7 14.53 1.49 13.95
CA PRO A 7 15.49 0.40 14.13
C PRO A 7 16.07 -0.18 12.83
N ASP A 8 15.29 -0.13 11.74
CA ASP A 8 15.68 -0.55 10.39
C ASP A 8 16.49 0.48 9.62
N GLY A 9 16.80 1.62 10.25
CA GLY A 9 17.51 2.73 9.64
C GLY A 9 16.61 3.66 8.83
N THR A 10 15.30 3.41 8.76
CA THR A 10 14.36 4.32 8.11
C THR A 10 14.34 5.66 8.84
N GLU A 11 14.65 6.75 8.14
CA GLU A 11 14.66 8.10 8.73
C GLU A 11 13.27 8.73 8.64
N LEU A 12 12.74 9.19 9.76
CA LEU A 12 11.50 9.93 9.84
C LEU A 12 11.77 11.41 10.07
N PHE A 13 11.27 12.25 9.15
CA PHE A 13 11.40 13.69 9.20
C PHE A 13 10.09 14.32 9.68
N PHE A 14 10.20 15.23 10.65
CA PHE A 14 9.05 15.97 11.16
C PHE A 14 8.96 17.33 10.47
N CYS A 15 8.11 17.40 9.44
CA CYS A 15 7.94 18.59 8.62
C CYS A 15 6.78 19.45 9.14
N ALA A 16 7.05 20.72 9.41
CA ALA A 16 6.04 21.72 9.78
C ALA A 16 5.69 22.63 8.59
N THR A 17 5.41 22.00 7.44
CA THR A 17 5.07 22.69 6.18
C THR A 17 3.96 23.71 6.42
N GLU A 18 4.13 24.94 5.90
CA GLU A 18 3.14 26.03 6.02
C GLU A 18 2.80 26.47 7.45
N ARG A 19 3.61 26.10 8.45
CA ARG A 19 3.46 26.60 9.82
C ARG A 19 4.37 27.82 10.02
N PRO A 20 3.81 29.03 10.23
CA PRO A 20 4.61 30.23 10.43
C PRO A 20 5.58 30.07 11.61
N GLY A 21 6.85 30.39 11.39
CA GLY A 21 7.89 30.33 12.43
C GLY A 21 8.57 28.97 12.63
N LEU A 22 8.23 27.95 11.83
CA LEU A 22 8.94 26.68 11.79
C LEU A 22 9.63 26.48 10.42
N PRO A 23 10.74 25.70 10.34
CA PRO A 23 11.40 25.42 9.08
C PRO A 23 10.47 24.67 8.10
N ASP A 24 10.33 25.20 6.88
CA ASP A 24 9.63 24.55 5.78
C ASP A 24 10.65 23.84 4.89
N TRP A 25 10.44 22.54 4.65
CA TRP A 25 11.34 21.72 3.85
C TRP A 25 11.43 22.17 2.38
N ARG A 26 10.40 22.86 1.88
CA ARG A 26 10.38 23.38 0.51
C ARG A 26 11.36 24.55 0.31
N ALA A 27 11.85 25.16 1.38
CA ALA A 27 12.78 26.28 1.31
C ALA A 27 14.13 25.92 0.66
N ASP A 28 14.48 24.63 0.62
CA ASP A 28 15.70 24.12 -0.02
C ASP A 28 15.57 23.99 -1.56
N PHE A 29 14.39 24.26 -2.12
CA PHE A 29 14.07 24.06 -3.53
C PHE A 29 13.64 25.36 -4.21
N GLU A 30 14.03 25.53 -5.48
CA GLU A 30 13.51 26.58 -6.34
C GLU A 30 12.22 26.10 -7.03
N ASN A 31 11.19 26.94 -7.02
CA ASN A 31 9.97 26.66 -7.77
C ASN A 31 10.23 26.77 -9.27
N VAL A 32 10.27 25.62 -9.94
CA VAL A 32 10.28 25.55 -11.39
C VAL A 32 8.85 25.79 -11.90
N GLY A 33 8.52 27.05 -12.20
CA GLY A 33 7.23 27.40 -12.81
C GLY A 33 7.01 26.57 -14.08
N GLY A 34 5.96 25.74 -14.10
CA GLY A 34 5.80 24.71 -15.13
C GLY A 34 5.00 23.48 -14.73
N ALA A 35 4.35 23.49 -13.56
CA ALA A 35 3.16 22.68 -13.35
C ALA A 35 2.16 23.09 -14.46
N GLY A 36 2.07 22.31 -15.54
CA GLY A 36 1.14 22.56 -16.63
C GLY A 36 -0.30 22.61 -16.09
N PRO A 37 -1.30 22.98 -16.91
CA PRO A 37 -2.71 22.96 -16.49
C PRO A 37 -3.18 21.61 -15.91
N ASP A 38 -2.43 20.52 -16.12
CA ASP A 38 -2.69 19.19 -15.56
C ASP A 38 -2.13 18.98 -14.14
N ALA A 39 -1.25 19.84 -13.64
CA ALA A 39 -0.67 19.70 -12.29
C ALA A 39 -1.65 20.07 -11.17
N GLU A 40 -2.73 20.78 -11.49
CA GLU A 40 -3.85 21.02 -10.56
C GLU A 40 -4.78 19.81 -10.47
N ASN A 41 -4.56 18.77 -11.27
CA ASN A 41 -5.42 17.59 -11.38
C ASN A 41 -4.59 16.33 -11.05
N ASP A 42 -4.14 16.19 -9.79
CA ASP A 42 -3.33 15.04 -9.32
C ASP A 42 -4.10 13.69 -9.29
N GLY A 43 -5.28 13.63 -9.91
CA GLY A 43 -6.19 12.50 -9.85
C GLY A 43 -6.85 12.29 -8.48
N GLY A 44 -6.71 13.25 -7.56
CA GLY A 44 -7.15 13.15 -6.16
C GLY A 44 -6.30 12.19 -5.32
N LEU A 45 -5.10 11.83 -5.79
CA LEU A 45 -4.28 10.79 -5.16
C LEU A 45 -3.59 11.30 -3.90
N ARG A 46 -3.74 10.56 -2.80
CA ARG A 46 -3.14 10.88 -1.50
C ARG A 46 -2.50 9.64 -0.90
N ILE A 47 -1.45 9.77 -0.10
CA ILE A 47 -0.86 8.60 0.57
C ILE A 47 -1.90 8.03 1.56
N ASP A 48 -2.29 6.76 1.39
CA ASP A 48 -3.18 6.02 2.30
C ASP A 48 -2.39 5.33 3.42
N HIS A 49 -1.37 4.57 3.03
CA HIS A 49 -0.50 3.85 3.95
C HIS A 49 0.83 3.47 3.30
N LEU A 50 1.83 3.19 4.14
CA LEU A 50 3.12 2.65 3.73
C LEU A 50 3.26 1.21 4.23
N SER A 51 3.89 0.36 3.43
CA SER A 51 4.19 -1.02 3.80
C SER A 51 5.70 -1.23 3.83
N LEU A 52 6.24 -1.47 5.02
CA LEU A 52 7.66 -1.58 5.28
C LEU A 52 8.01 -3.02 5.67
N THR A 53 8.79 -3.68 4.83
CA THR A 53 9.43 -4.96 5.15
C THR A 53 10.51 -4.72 6.19
N GLN A 54 10.42 -5.40 7.33
CA GLN A 54 11.34 -5.29 8.45
C GLN A 54 12.30 -6.48 8.47
N PRO A 55 13.58 -6.26 8.84
CA PRO A 55 14.48 -7.36 9.16
C PRO A 55 13.90 -8.21 10.29
N TRP A 56 14.07 -9.53 10.20
CA TRP A 56 13.44 -10.47 11.14
C TRP A 56 13.68 -10.14 12.62
N HIS A 57 14.90 -9.72 12.95
CA HIS A 57 15.31 -9.42 14.32
C HIS A 57 14.85 -8.04 14.83
N GLN A 58 14.28 -7.19 13.96
CA GLN A 58 13.89 -5.82 14.29
C GLN A 58 12.37 -5.62 14.29
N PHE A 59 11.58 -6.59 13.83
CA PHE A 59 10.14 -6.42 13.66
C PHE A 59 9.39 -5.95 14.92
N ASP A 60 9.63 -6.59 16.07
CA ASP A 60 8.98 -6.20 17.32
C ASP A 60 9.54 -4.89 17.89
N GLU A 61 10.82 -4.61 17.65
CA GLU A 61 11.46 -3.35 18.01
C GLU A 61 10.88 -2.19 17.20
N ALA A 62 10.70 -2.37 15.89
CA ALA A 62 10.08 -1.41 15.00
C ALA A 62 8.62 -1.15 15.42
N ALA A 63 7.85 -2.18 15.74
CA ALA A 63 6.49 -2.00 16.25
C ALA A 63 6.46 -1.19 17.56
N LEU A 64 7.40 -1.44 18.48
CA LEU A 64 7.54 -0.67 19.71
C LEU A 64 7.96 0.77 19.43
N PHE A 65 8.91 1.01 18.53
CA PHE A 65 9.36 2.33 18.11
C PHE A 65 8.20 3.18 17.61
N HIS A 66 7.42 2.67 16.64
CA HIS A 66 6.29 3.39 16.06
C HIS A 66 5.22 3.72 17.11
N ARG A 67 5.05 2.86 18.13
CA ARG A 67 4.14 3.13 19.24
C ARG A 67 4.70 4.15 20.23
N ALA A 68 5.94 3.98 20.67
CA ALA A 68 6.51 4.74 21.79
C ALA A 68 7.01 6.13 21.35
N VAL A 69 7.57 6.24 20.15
CA VAL A 69 8.16 7.49 19.63
C VAL A 69 7.13 8.29 18.86
N LEU A 70 6.37 7.64 17.97
CA LEU A 70 5.40 8.31 17.10
C LEU A 70 3.97 8.31 17.66
N GLY A 71 3.73 7.60 18.77
CA GLY A 71 2.40 7.52 19.39
C GLY A 71 1.38 6.71 18.58
N LEU A 72 1.81 5.90 17.60
CA LEU A 72 0.89 5.12 16.76
C LEU A 72 0.31 3.94 17.54
N ARG A 73 -0.97 3.61 17.27
CA ARG A 73 -1.62 2.44 17.85
C ARG A 73 -1.35 1.21 17.01
N SER A 74 -0.82 0.16 17.64
CA SER A 74 -0.68 -1.14 17.01
C SER A 74 -2.01 -1.87 16.94
N GLN A 75 -2.31 -2.42 15.77
CA GLN A 75 -3.37 -3.40 15.58
C GLN A 75 -2.83 -4.82 15.84
N GLY A 76 -3.73 -5.80 15.84
CA GLY A 76 -3.36 -7.21 15.95
C GLY A 76 -2.49 -7.65 14.77
N SER A 77 -1.60 -8.62 15.01
CA SER A 77 -0.83 -9.23 13.94
C SER A 77 -1.69 -10.15 13.09
N VAL A 78 -1.43 -10.16 11.78
CA VAL A 78 -2.06 -11.06 10.81
C VAL A 78 -0.96 -11.87 10.13
N ASP A 79 -1.09 -13.19 10.18
CA ASP A 79 -0.23 -14.10 9.44
C ASP A 79 -0.87 -14.39 8.06
N VAL A 80 -0.13 -14.15 7.00
CA VAL A 80 -0.55 -14.26 5.60
C VAL A 80 0.24 -15.38 4.93
N ALA A 81 -0.43 -16.22 4.14
CA ALA A 81 0.25 -17.23 3.35
C ALA A 81 0.99 -16.59 2.16
N ASP A 82 2.29 -16.82 2.09
CA ASP A 82 3.20 -16.41 1.01
C ASP A 82 3.81 -17.67 0.35
N PRO A 83 4.13 -17.66 -0.96
CA PRO A 83 4.79 -18.78 -1.62
C PRO A 83 6.10 -19.26 -0.96
N TYR A 84 6.79 -18.39 -0.22
CA TYR A 84 8.03 -18.69 0.50
C TYR A 84 7.84 -18.96 2.00
N GLY A 85 6.61 -18.90 2.53
CA GLY A 85 6.33 -19.17 3.95
C GLY A 85 5.18 -18.33 4.52
N LEU A 86 5.10 -18.21 5.84
CA LEU A 86 4.17 -17.25 6.46
C LEU A 86 4.80 -15.85 6.48
N LEU A 87 4.06 -14.87 5.98
CA LEU A 87 4.38 -13.45 6.13
C LEU A 87 3.54 -12.89 7.29
N ARG A 88 4.21 -12.48 8.36
CA ARG A 88 3.55 -11.80 9.47
C ARG A 88 3.48 -10.31 9.18
N SER A 89 2.31 -9.73 9.38
CA SER A 89 2.09 -8.29 9.25
C SER A 89 1.50 -7.69 10.53
N ARG A 90 1.80 -6.42 10.78
CA ARG A 90 1.25 -5.64 11.90
C ARG A 90 1.08 -4.19 11.45
N ALA A 91 -0.16 -3.72 11.43
CA ALA A 91 -0.46 -2.32 11.14
C ALA A 91 -0.31 -1.46 12.39
N VAL A 92 0.28 -0.28 12.23
CA VAL A 92 0.36 0.80 13.21
C VAL A 92 -0.24 2.06 12.61
N SER A 93 -1.12 2.74 13.34
CA SER A 93 -1.81 3.92 12.81
C SER A 93 -2.22 4.93 13.88
N THR A 94 -2.45 6.18 13.47
CA THR A 94 -3.15 7.16 14.31
C THR A 94 -4.64 6.83 14.44
N ASP A 95 -5.32 7.43 15.41
CA ASP A 95 -6.75 7.20 15.68
C ASP A 95 -7.66 7.67 14.54
N ASP A 96 -7.33 8.82 13.97
CA ASP A 96 -7.96 9.39 12.79
C ASP A 96 -7.59 8.63 11.50
N GLY A 97 -6.52 7.82 11.55
CA GLY A 97 -6.00 7.09 10.41
C GLY A 97 -5.29 7.96 9.37
N ALA A 98 -4.86 9.17 9.74
CA ALA A 98 -4.06 10.04 8.88
C ALA A 98 -2.67 9.46 8.57
N VAL A 99 -2.07 8.76 9.55
CA VAL A 99 -0.82 8.01 9.35
C VAL A 99 -1.10 6.53 9.55
N ARG A 100 -0.70 5.73 8.56
CA ARG A 100 -0.85 4.27 8.55
C ARG A 100 0.43 3.63 8.01
N ILE A 101 1.01 2.73 8.79
CA ILE A 101 2.20 1.97 8.39
C ILE A 101 1.92 0.50 8.67
N VAL A 102 2.15 -0.35 7.68
CA VAL A 102 2.07 -1.81 7.79
C VAL A 102 3.49 -2.34 7.86
N LEU A 103 3.86 -2.91 9.01
CA LEU A 103 5.14 -3.59 9.18
C LEU A 103 4.95 -5.04 8.75
N ALA A 104 5.84 -5.57 7.92
CA ALA A 104 5.80 -6.95 7.44
C ALA A 104 7.13 -7.67 7.70
N VAL A 105 7.09 -8.96 8.04
CA VAL A 105 8.26 -9.79 8.28
C VAL A 105 8.03 -11.23 7.80
N GLY A 106 9.01 -11.80 7.11
CA GLY A 106 8.96 -13.19 6.66
C GLY A 106 9.20 -14.21 7.79
N ALA A 107 8.84 -15.47 7.54
CA ALA A 107 8.91 -16.55 8.53
C ALA A 107 10.32 -16.90 9.04
N ALA A 108 11.36 -16.54 8.28
CA ALA A 108 12.74 -16.89 8.58
C ALA A 108 13.66 -15.70 8.26
N PRO A 109 14.89 -15.66 8.81
CA PRO A 109 15.96 -14.81 8.32
C PRO A 109 16.41 -15.32 6.93
N VAL A 110 15.54 -15.15 5.95
CA VAL A 110 15.85 -15.16 4.53
C VAL A 110 16.29 -13.77 4.12
N ASP A 111 17.02 -13.68 3.02
CA ASP A 111 17.57 -12.43 2.49
C ASP A 111 16.50 -11.31 2.51
N ASP A 112 16.82 -10.16 3.11
CA ASP A 112 15.93 -9.00 3.29
C ASP A 112 15.41 -8.43 1.94
N THR A 113 15.89 -9.00 0.83
CA THR A 113 15.56 -8.71 -0.57
C THR A 113 14.26 -9.36 -1.05
N ALA A 114 13.72 -10.36 -0.34
CA ALA A 114 12.61 -11.18 -0.86
C ALA A 114 11.30 -10.39 -1.06
N HIS A 115 10.94 -9.51 -0.13
CA HIS A 115 9.65 -8.81 -0.14
C HIS A 115 9.81 -7.34 -0.52
N ALA A 116 9.14 -6.95 -1.60
CA ALA A 116 9.05 -5.55 -1.99
C ALA A 116 8.22 -4.74 -0.99
N GLN A 117 8.62 -3.49 -0.78
CA GLN A 117 7.85 -2.50 -0.04
C GLN A 117 6.78 -1.89 -0.95
N HIS A 118 5.78 -1.24 -0.38
CA HIS A 118 4.81 -0.54 -1.19
C HIS A 118 4.27 0.74 -0.57
N ILE A 119 3.86 1.64 -1.45
CA ILE A 119 3.20 2.89 -1.12
C ILE A 119 1.77 2.78 -1.65
N ALA A 120 0.79 2.90 -0.76
CA ALA A 120 -0.60 2.92 -1.14
C ALA A 120 -1.09 4.36 -1.34
N LEU A 121 -1.77 4.59 -2.45
CA LEU A 121 -2.34 5.86 -2.87
C LEU A 121 -3.87 5.74 -2.83
N ALA A 122 -4.51 6.48 -1.93
CA ALA A 122 -5.95 6.59 -1.87
C ALA A 122 -6.48 7.44 -3.02
N THR A 123 -7.57 6.97 -3.60
CA THR A 123 -8.40 7.64 -4.61
C THR A 123 -9.86 7.48 -4.25
N ASP A 124 -10.70 8.32 -4.85
CA ASP A 124 -12.15 8.24 -4.72
C ASP A 124 -12.77 7.38 -5.84
N ASP A 125 -12.01 7.06 -6.89
CA ASP A 125 -12.41 6.14 -7.98
C ASP A 125 -11.22 5.30 -8.45
N VAL A 126 -11.11 4.07 -7.92
CA VAL A 126 -10.02 3.14 -8.27
C VAL A 126 -10.12 2.63 -9.70
N VAL A 127 -11.33 2.60 -10.29
CA VAL A 127 -11.53 2.14 -11.67
C VAL A 127 -11.00 3.19 -12.63
N ALA A 128 -11.33 4.47 -12.41
CA ALA A 128 -10.79 5.58 -13.17
C ALA A 128 -9.26 5.63 -13.03
N ALA A 129 -8.73 5.61 -11.81
CA ALA A 129 -7.29 5.65 -11.58
C ALA A 129 -6.53 4.49 -12.26
N ALA A 130 -7.08 3.26 -12.20
CA ALA A 130 -6.51 2.10 -12.88
C ALA A 130 -6.53 2.24 -14.42
N ARG A 131 -7.60 2.79 -14.99
CA ARG A 131 -7.70 3.06 -16.43
C ARG A 131 -6.71 4.14 -16.87
N ASP A 132 -6.60 5.22 -16.10
CA ASP A 132 -5.66 6.31 -16.37
C ASP A 132 -4.21 5.82 -16.33
N HIS A 133 -3.87 4.98 -15.34
CA HIS A 133 -2.55 4.34 -15.27
C HIS A 133 -2.25 3.50 -16.52
N ARG A 134 -3.20 2.66 -16.98
CA ARG A 134 -3.04 1.88 -18.21
C ARG A 134 -2.95 2.75 -19.46
N ALA A 135 -3.75 3.82 -19.55
CA ALA A 135 -3.72 4.77 -20.66
C ALA A 135 -2.39 5.53 -20.75
N ALA A 136 -1.74 5.78 -19.61
CA ALA A 136 -0.39 6.33 -19.52
C ALA A 136 0.71 5.30 -19.83
N GLY A 137 0.37 4.05 -20.17
CA GLY A 137 1.33 2.98 -20.49
C GLY A 137 1.81 2.18 -19.29
N GLY A 138 1.21 2.37 -18.12
CA GLY A 138 1.50 1.62 -16.91
C GLY A 138 0.91 0.20 -16.91
N GLU A 139 1.54 -0.70 -16.17
CA GLU A 139 1.13 -2.09 -16.04
C GLU A 139 0.63 -2.41 -14.63
N LEU A 140 -0.59 -2.95 -14.55
CA LEU A 140 -1.20 -3.44 -13.32
C LEU A 140 -0.88 -4.93 -13.13
N LEU A 141 -0.80 -5.36 -11.87
CA LEU A 141 -0.56 -6.74 -11.50
C LEU A 141 -1.72 -7.63 -11.97
N PRO A 142 -1.47 -8.62 -12.85
CA PRO A 142 -2.53 -9.51 -13.32
C PRO A 142 -2.98 -10.44 -12.19
N ILE A 143 -4.27 -10.39 -11.88
CA ILE A 143 -4.89 -11.24 -10.86
C ILE A 143 -5.52 -12.47 -11.52
N PRO A 144 -5.30 -13.69 -11.00
CA PRO A 144 -5.88 -14.92 -11.54
C PRO A 144 -7.41 -14.88 -11.67
N ALA A 145 -7.95 -15.39 -12.78
CA ALA A 145 -9.38 -15.34 -13.08
C ALA A 145 -10.27 -16.00 -12.01
N ASN A 146 -9.77 -17.08 -11.39
CA ASN A 146 -10.48 -17.82 -10.33
C ASN A 146 -10.72 -16.99 -9.07
N TYR A 147 -9.95 -15.93 -8.82
CA TYR A 147 -10.22 -15.00 -7.73
C TYR A 147 -11.58 -14.31 -7.90
N TYR A 148 -11.91 -13.90 -9.12
CA TYR A 148 -13.18 -13.25 -9.43
C TYR A 148 -14.34 -14.23 -9.40
N ASP A 149 -14.12 -15.48 -9.80
CA ASP A 149 -15.14 -16.53 -9.69
C ASP A 149 -15.49 -16.80 -8.21
N ASP A 150 -14.49 -16.76 -7.31
CA ASP A 150 -14.70 -16.84 -5.86
C ASP A 150 -15.42 -15.60 -5.31
N LEU A 151 -15.06 -14.39 -5.75
CA LEU A 151 -15.76 -13.16 -5.36
C LEU A 151 -17.25 -13.21 -5.73
N ALA A 152 -17.58 -13.66 -6.95
CA ALA A 152 -18.96 -13.81 -7.41
C ALA A 152 -19.79 -14.76 -6.53
N ALA A 153 -19.15 -15.74 -5.89
CA ALA A 153 -19.82 -16.67 -4.99
C ALA A 153 -20.05 -16.08 -3.58
N ARG A 154 -19.28 -15.06 -3.18
CA ARG A 154 -19.32 -14.47 -1.83
C ARG A 154 -20.07 -13.15 -1.74
N HIS A 155 -20.14 -12.41 -2.84
CA HIS A 155 -20.68 -11.05 -2.86
C HIS A 155 -21.54 -10.82 -4.10
N GLU A 156 -22.51 -9.92 -3.95
CA GLU A 156 -23.30 -9.41 -5.07
C GLU A 156 -22.62 -8.18 -5.65
N PHE A 157 -22.52 -8.14 -6.98
CA PHE A 157 -21.96 -7.03 -7.75
C PHE A 157 -22.98 -6.55 -8.77
N ALA A 158 -22.86 -5.30 -9.20
CA ALA A 158 -23.68 -4.78 -10.29
C ALA A 158 -23.26 -5.41 -11.63
N ASP A 159 -24.17 -5.36 -12.61
CA ASP A 159 -23.91 -5.88 -13.96
C ASP A 159 -22.65 -5.23 -14.57
N GLY A 160 -21.67 -6.04 -14.97
CA GLY A 160 -20.42 -5.58 -15.59
C GLY A 160 -19.34 -5.07 -14.62
N GLU A 161 -19.65 -4.99 -13.32
CA GLU A 161 -18.71 -4.50 -12.31
C GLU A 161 -17.56 -5.50 -12.10
N LEU A 162 -17.88 -6.78 -11.95
CA LEU A 162 -16.87 -7.82 -11.72
C LEU A 162 -15.99 -8.06 -12.94
N GLU A 163 -16.55 -7.94 -14.15
CA GLU A 163 -15.80 -7.95 -15.40
C GLU A 163 -14.80 -6.81 -15.47
N THR A 164 -15.20 -5.61 -15.02
CA THR A 164 -14.31 -4.45 -14.92
C THR A 164 -13.17 -4.71 -13.92
N TYR A 165 -13.48 -5.28 -12.75
CA TYR A 165 -12.45 -5.65 -11.77
C TYR A 165 -11.48 -6.69 -12.33
N ARG A 166 -12.00 -7.70 -13.04
CA ARG A 166 -11.20 -8.71 -13.72
C ARG A 166 -10.25 -8.12 -14.75
N GLU A 167 -10.73 -7.18 -15.55
CA GLU A 167 -9.92 -6.53 -16.58
C GLU A 167 -8.79 -5.67 -15.97
N LEU A 168 -9.07 -5.01 -14.85
CA LEU A 168 -8.16 -4.05 -14.22
C LEU A 168 -7.32 -4.64 -13.08
N GLY A 169 -7.48 -5.91 -12.75
CA GLY A 169 -6.75 -6.51 -11.62
C GLY A 169 -7.20 -5.97 -10.26
N ILE A 170 -8.45 -5.49 -10.14
CA ILE A 170 -8.96 -4.88 -8.90
C ILE A 170 -9.42 -5.99 -7.95
N LEU A 171 -8.82 -5.99 -6.78
CA LEU A 171 -9.18 -6.85 -5.65
C LEU A 171 -10.24 -6.14 -4.79
N TYR A 172 -11.07 -6.93 -4.12
CA TYR A 172 -12.20 -6.46 -3.32
C TYR A 172 -12.18 -7.09 -1.91
N ASP A 173 -12.48 -6.29 -0.90
CA ASP A 173 -12.73 -6.74 0.47
C ASP A 173 -13.90 -5.94 1.07
N ARG A 174 -14.59 -6.54 2.06
CA ARG A 174 -15.75 -5.94 2.72
C ARG A 174 -15.80 -6.38 4.18
N ASP A 175 -16.03 -5.42 5.06
CA ASP A 175 -16.32 -5.67 6.47
C ASP A 175 -17.71 -5.14 6.86
N ALA A 176 -18.02 -5.13 8.15
CA ALA A 176 -19.30 -4.64 8.67
C ALA A 176 -19.49 -3.11 8.52
N HIS A 177 -18.43 -2.37 8.20
CA HIS A 177 -18.41 -0.91 8.16
C HIS A 177 -18.30 -0.35 6.75
N GLY A 178 -17.74 -1.10 5.79
CA GLY A 178 -17.57 -0.62 4.44
C GLY A 178 -16.89 -1.59 3.50
N THR A 179 -16.45 -1.04 2.37
CA THR A 179 -15.81 -1.79 1.28
C THR A 179 -14.45 -1.22 0.97
N PHE A 180 -13.59 -2.10 0.46
CA PHE A 180 -12.23 -1.78 0.08
C PHE A 180 -11.96 -2.36 -1.29
N ARG A 181 -11.50 -1.51 -2.20
CA ARG A 181 -11.10 -1.89 -3.54
C ARG A 181 -9.69 -1.42 -3.75
N HIS A 182 -8.86 -2.27 -4.34
CA HIS A 182 -7.48 -1.92 -4.57
C HIS A 182 -6.88 -2.69 -5.74
N CYS A 183 -5.93 -2.07 -6.41
CA CYS A 183 -5.10 -2.73 -7.42
C CYS A 183 -3.63 -2.40 -7.17
N TYR A 184 -2.75 -3.18 -7.77
CA TYR A 184 -1.31 -3.05 -7.59
C TYR A 184 -0.64 -2.80 -8.93
N THR A 185 0.40 -1.99 -8.95
CA THR A 185 1.30 -1.90 -10.10
C THR A 185 2.26 -3.09 -10.10
N LEU A 186 2.98 -3.27 -11.21
CA LEU A 186 4.18 -4.10 -11.20
C LEU A 186 5.25 -3.52 -10.26
N THR A 187 6.14 -4.41 -9.78
CA THR A 187 7.28 -4.02 -8.94
C THR A 187 8.38 -3.40 -9.78
N VAL A 188 8.81 -2.20 -9.40
CA VAL A 188 9.97 -1.51 -9.97
C VAL A 188 11.10 -1.54 -8.93
N GLY A 189 12.14 -2.33 -9.20
CA GLY A 189 13.21 -2.59 -8.24
C GLY A 189 12.68 -3.32 -7.00
N ARG A 190 12.57 -2.60 -5.88
CA ARG A 190 12.07 -3.13 -4.59
C ARG A 190 10.76 -2.50 -4.12
N VAL A 191 10.14 -1.66 -4.95
CA VAL A 191 8.91 -0.93 -4.60
C VAL A 191 7.84 -1.18 -5.64
N PHE A 192 6.60 -1.32 -5.21
CA PHE A 192 5.42 -1.21 -6.06
C PHE A 192 4.43 -0.22 -5.45
N PHE A 193 3.44 0.19 -6.23
CA PHE A 193 2.37 1.05 -5.76
C PHE A 193 1.08 0.26 -5.65
N GLU A 194 0.28 0.63 -4.66
CA GLU A 194 -1.08 0.17 -4.49
C GLU A 194 -1.99 1.38 -4.70
N VAL A 195 -3.07 1.24 -5.45
CA VAL A 195 -4.11 2.26 -5.55
C VAL A 195 -5.32 1.74 -4.82
N VAL A 196 -5.82 2.51 -3.85
CA VAL A 196 -6.87 2.06 -2.93
C VAL A 196 -8.07 3.00 -2.95
N GLN A 197 -9.25 2.42 -2.81
CA GLN A 197 -10.48 3.13 -2.54
C GLN A 197 -11.15 2.49 -1.31
N ARG A 198 -11.49 3.33 -0.34
CA ARG A 198 -12.20 2.96 0.89
C ARG A 198 -13.55 3.66 0.87
N ASP A 199 -14.64 2.90 0.95
CA ASP A 199 -15.97 3.49 1.10
C ASP A 199 -16.58 3.13 2.45
N GLY A 200 -17.49 3.99 2.90
CA GLY A 200 -18.13 3.86 4.20
C GLY A 200 -17.10 4.03 5.32
N GLY A 201 -17.07 3.08 6.25
CA GLY A 201 -16.18 3.10 7.41
C GLY A 201 -15.04 2.08 7.38
N TYR A 202 -14.69 1.52 6.20
CA TYR A 202 -13.67 0.47 6.12
C TYR A 202 -12.29 0.96 6.58
N ARG A 203 -11.74 0.30 7.62
CA ARG A 203 -10.45 0.66 8.24
C ARG A 203 -9.36 -0.42 8.11
N GLY A 204 -9.67 -1.56 7.49
CA GLY A 204 -8.73 -2.65 7.28
C GLY A 204 -7.69 -2.37 6.19
N TYR A 205 -6.96 -3.39 5.76
CA TYR A 205 -5.89 -3.27 4.74
C TYR A 205 -6.01 -4.33 3.64
N GLY A 206 -7.19 -4.94 3.47
CA GLY A 206 -7.39 -6.00 2.48
C GLY A 206 -6.55 -7.25 2.76
N ALA A 207 -6.37 -7.61 4.03
CA ALA A 207 -5.52 -8.75 4.42
C ALA A 207 -5.95 -10.08 3.76
N ALA A 208 -7.25 -10.25 3.49
CA ALA A 208 -7.78 -11.39 2.75
C ALA A 208 -7.25 -11.49 1.30
N ASN A 209 -6.89 -10.36 0.69
CA ASN A 209 -6.37 -10.29 -0.67
C ASN A 209 -4.84 -10.46 -0.73
N ALA A 210 -4.15 -10.37 0.41
CA ALA A 210 -2.69 -10.43 0.45
C ALA A 210 -2.11 -11.75 -0.10
N PRO A 211 -2.65 -12.96 0.17
CA PRO A 211 -2.14 -14.19 -0.44
C PRO A 211 -2.25 -14.20 -1.97
N VAL A 212 -3.35 -13.65 -2.52
CA VAL A 212 -3.59 -13.58 -3.96
C VAL A 212 -2.58 -12.64 -4.61
N ARG A 213 -2.34 -11.47 -4.01
CA ARG A 213 -1.29 -10.53 -4.45
C ARG A 213 0.07 -11.20 -4.45
N LEU A 214 0.48 -11.84 -3.35
CA LEU A 214 1.81 -12.43 -3.20
C LEU A 214 2.03 -13.55 -4.23
N ALA A 215 1.02 -14.40 -4.46
CA ALA A 215 1.06 -15.40 -5.52
C ALA A 215 1.19 -14.77 -6.93
N ALA A 216 0.42 -13.72 -7.22
CA ALA A 216 0.51 -13.02 -8.51
C ALA A 216 1.89 -12.36 -8.71
N GLN A 217 2.44 -11.71 -7.68
CA GLN A 217 3.77 -11.10 -7.72
C GLN A 217 4.87 -12.15 -7.93
N HIS A 218 4.77 -13.31 -7.29
CA HIS A 218 5.68 -14.43 -7.51
C HIS A 218 5.64 -14.91 -8.97
N THR A 219 4.45 -15.08 -9.54
CA THR A 219 4.28 -15.51 -10.93
C THR A 219 4.92 -14.52 -11.91
N VAL A 220 4.70 -13.21 -11.74
CA VAL A 220 5.28 -12.20 -12.64
C VAL A 220 6.81 -12.14 -12.51
N ARG A 221 7.37 -12.24 -11.30
CA ARG A 221 8.84 -12.33 -11.12
C ARG A 221 9.44 -13.54 -11.83
N GLY A 222 8.71 -14.66 -11.88
CA GLY A 222 9.10 -15.85 -12.64
C GLY A 222 9.18 -15.60 -14.16
N PHE A 223 8.46 -14.62 -14.70
CA PHE A 223 8.46 -14.28 -16.13
C PHE A 223 9.50 -13.21 -16.51
N THR A 224 9.85 -12.30 -15.60
CA THR A 224 10.85 -11.25 -15.88
C THR A 224 12.30 -11.68 -15.68
N GLY A 225 12.54 -12.90 -15.17
CA GLY A 225 13.86 -13.54 -15.07
C GLY A 225 14.71 -13.07 -13.87
N GLY A 226 15.51 -14.00 -13.34
CA GLY A 226 16.62 -13.70 -12.42
C GLY A 226 17.86 -13.17 -13.14
#